data_AF-A0A9E5YUU4-F1
#
_entry.id   AF-A0A9E5YUU4-F1
#
_cell.length_a   1.000
_cell.length_b   1.000
_cell.length_c   1.000
_cell.angle_alpha   90.00
_cell.angle_beta   90.00
_cell.angle_gamma   90.00
#
_symmetry.space_group_name_H-M   'P 1'
#
loop_
_entity.id
_entity.type
_entity.pdbx_description
1 polymer ?
#
loop_
_entity_poly.entity_id
_entity_poly.type
_entity_poly.pdbx_seq_one_letter_code
_entity_poly.pdbx_strand_id
1 'polypeptide(L)' 'MQWKEEFSVGVDAFDQDHKILFDLVNQFEIAGTTGKSDEHIVAVLETLVDYTKTHFK' A
#
# COMPACT_ATOMS: atom_id res chain seq x y z
N MET A 1 8.09 -3.94 3.76
CA MET A 1 8.32 -4.80 2.57
C MET A 1 8.91 -4.02 1.38
N GLN A 2 9.54 -4.71 0.42
CA GLN A 2 10.07 -4.10 -0.82
C GLN A 2 9.49 -4.78 -2.05
N TRP A 3 9.18 -3.98 -3.09
CA TRP A 3 8.82 -4.49 -4.41
C TRP A 3 9.97 -5.30 -5.00
N LYS A 4 9.63 -6.35 -5.75
CA LYS A 4 10.56 -7.18 -6.49
C LYS A 4 9.98 -7.46 -7.87
N GLU A 5 10.86 -7.61 -8.85
CA GLU A 5 10.46 -7.90 -10.24
C GLU A 5 9.67 -9.21 -10.39
N GLU A 6 9.78 -10.14 -9.44
CA GLU A 6 8.98 -11.38 -9.40
C GLU A 6 7.47 -11.13 -9.19
N PHE A 7 7.07 -9.94 -8.76
CA PHE A 7 5.67 -9.54 -8.60
C PHE A 7 5.10 -8.86 -9.86
N SER A 8 5.93 -8.58 -10.86
CA SER A 8 5.48 -7.96 -12.11
C SER A 8 4.49 -8.86 -12.83
N VAL A 9 3.43 -8.26 -13.37
CA VAL A 9 2.47 -8.93 -14.26
C VAL A 9 2.74 -8.64 -15.74
N GLY A 10 3.85 -7.97 -16.05
CA GLY A 10 4.25 -7.61 -17.42
C GLY A 10 3.44 -6.47 -18.02
N VAL A 11 2.65 -5.75 -17.21
CA VAL A 11 1.88 -4.57 -17.63
C VAL A 11 2.30 -3.40 -16.75
N ASP A 12 3.05 -2.47 -17.34
CA ASP A 12 3.66 -1.34 -16.62
C ASP A 12 2.65 -0.60 -15.73
N ALA A 13 1.43 -0.33 -16.22
CA ALA A 13 0.40 0.37 -15.47
C ALA A 13 0.01 -0.39 -14.19
N PHE A 14 -0.16 -1.71 -14.26
CA PHE A 14 -0.52 -2.53 -13.10
C PHE A 14 0.66 -2.69 -12.14
N ASP A 15 1.88 -2.76 -12.67
CA ASP A 15 3.08 -2.81 -11.83
C ASP A 15 3.31 -1.50 -11.06
N GLN A 16 2.93 -0.34 -11.64
CA GLN A 16 2.92 0.92 -10.90
C GLN A 16 1.87 0.93 -9.79
N ASP A 17 0.66 0.45 -10.06
CA ASP A 17 -0.38 0.33 -9.02
C ASP A 17 0.07 -0.59 -7.88
N HIS A 18 0.69 -1.73 -8.20
CA HIS A 18 1.23 -2.63 -7.17
C HIS A 18 2.34 -1.96 -6.34
N LYS A 19 3.24 -1.19 -6.96
CA LYS A 19 4.27 -0.44 -6.22
C LYS A 19 3.66 0.56 -5.25
N ILE A 20 2.57 1.23 -5.62
CA ILE A 20 1.82 2.13 -4.73
C ILE A 20 1.19 1.33 -3.57
N LEU A 21 0.59 0.18 -3.84
CA LEU A 21 0.07 -0.70 -2.78
C LEU A 21 1.15 -1.15 -1.79
N PHE A 22 2.34 -1.52 -2.28
CA PHE A 22 3.48 -1.86 -1.43
C PHE A 22 3.91 -0.68 -0.54
N ASP A 23 3.93 0.53 -1.08
CA ASP A 23 4.27 1.73 -0.30
C ASP A 23 3.22 2.01 0.79
N LEU A 24 1.94 1.91 0.48
CA LEU A 24 0.86 2.08 1.47
C LEU A 24 0.94 1.04 2.60
N VAL A 25 1.26 -0.22 2.28
CA VAL A 25 1.48 -1.26 3.31
C VAL A 25 2.69 -0.92 4.19
N ASN A 26 3.77 -0.40 3.61
CA ASN A 26 4.93 0.04 4.38
C ASN A 26 4.59 1.20 5.33
N GLN A 27 3.82 2.18 4.85
CA GLN A 27 3.37 3.30 5.68
C GLN A 27 2.50 2.81 6.85
N PHE A 28 1.64 1.82 6.61
CA PHE A 28 0.81 1.21 7.66
C PHE A 28 1.65 0.48 8.70
N GLU A 29 2.63 -0.32 8.27
CA GLU A 29 3.57 -1.03 9.15
C GLU A 29 4.36 -0.05 10.04
N ILE A 30 4.85 1.05 9.45
CA ILE A 30 5.55 2.11 10.19
C ILE A 30 4.61 2.78 11.19
N ALA A 31 3.37 3.12 10.78
CA ALA A 31 2.41 3.76 11.67
C ALA A 31 2.09 2.89 12.90
N GLY A 32 1.92 1.57 12.71
CA GLY A 32 1.65 0.63 13.80
C GLY A 32 2.84 0.38 14.73
N THR A 33 4.08 0.49 14.24
CA THR A 33 5.30 0.22 15.03
C THR A 33 5.87 1.45 15.73
N THR A 34 5.60 2.66 15.22
CA THR A 34 6.15 3.92 15.75
C THR A 34 5.32 4.54 16.88
N GLY A 35 4.27 3.86 17.36
CA GLY A 35 3.40 4.37 18.42
C GLY A 35 2.67 5.65 18.02
N LYS A 36 2.40 5.83 16.72
CA LYS A 36 1.55 6.93 16.24
C LYS A 36 0.13 6.75 16.76
N SER A 37 -0.60 7.85 16.83
CA SER A 37 -1.97 7.83 17.33
C SER A 37 -2.87 6.96 16.45
N ASP A 38 -3.90 6.39 17.06
CA ASP A 38 -4.85 5.51 16.38
C ASP A 38 -5.47 6.19 15.16
N GLU A 39 -5.68 7.51 15.19
CA GLU A 39 -6.22 8.26 14.05
C GLU A 39 -5.30 8.23 12.83
N HIS A 40 -3.98 8.27 13.02
CA HIS A 40 -3.04 8.21 11.91
C HIS A 40 -2.99 6.81 11.29
N ILE A 41 -3.06 5.77 12.12
CA ILE A 41 -3.11 4.38 11.66
C ILE A 41 -4.39 4.14 10.84
N VAL A 42 -5.53 4.64 11.33
CA VAL A 42 -6.82 4.57 10.62
C VAL A 42 -6.76 5.28 9.28
N ALA A 43 -6.22 6.50 9.21
CA ALA A 43 -6.13 7.25 7.95
C ALA A 43 -5.29 6.53 6.87
N VAL A 44 -4.18 5.90 7.25
CA VAL A 44 -3.35 5.12 6.32
C VAL A 44 -4.09 3.86 5.87
N LEU A 45 -4.79 3.19 6.79
CA LEU A 45 -5.59 2.01 6.47
C LEU A 45 -6.75 2.33 5.52
N GLU A 46 -7.46 3.44 5.73
CA GLU A 46 -8.53 3.91 4.83
C GLU A 46 -7.99 4.16 3.42
N THR A 47 -6.83 4.83 3.32
CA THR A 47 -6.16 5.07 2.03
C THR A 47 -5.81 3.77 1.31
N LEU A 48 -5.28 2.78 2.04
CA LEU A 48 -4.97 1.46 1.49
C LEU A 48 -6.24 0.73 0.99
N VAL A 49 -7.32 0.76 1.77
CA VAL A 49 -8.60 0.15 1.39
C VAL A 49 -9.19 0.82 0.15
N ASP A 50 -9.15 2.14 0.04
CA ASP A 50 -9.73 2.82 -1.13
C ASP A 50 -8.89 2.64 -2.40
N TYR A 51 -7.57 2.55 -2.26
CA TYR A 51 -6.69 2.28 -3.39
C TYR A 51 -6.85 0.84 -3.91
N THR A 52 -6.96 -0.16 -3.01
CA THR A 52 -7.24 -1.54 -3.42
C THR A 52 -8.58 -1.69 -4.14
N LYS A 53 -9.63 -0.97 -3.70
CA LYS A 53 -10.91 -0.92 -4.44
C LYS A 53 -10.78 -0.34 -5.84
N THR A 54 -9.85 0.59 -6.06
CA THR A 54 -9.62 1.19 -7.38
C THR A 54 -8.86 0.23 -8.28
N HIS A 55 -7.83 -0.42 -7.74
CA HIS A 55 -7.00 -1.38 -8.47
C HIS A 55 -7.76 -2.66 -8.88
N PHE A 56 -8.69 -3.15 -8.04
CA PHE A 56 -9.43 -4.39 -8.30
C PHE A 56 -10.81 -4.20 -9.00
N LYS A 57 -11.13 -3.00 -9.47
CA LYS A 57 -12.33 -2.73 -10.28
C LYS A 57 -12.09 -3.07 -11.74
#